data_AF-A0A2I0HT13-F1
#
_entry.id   AF-A0A2I0HT13-F1
#
_cell.length_a   1.000
_cell.length_b   1.000
_cell.length_c   1.000
_cell.angle_alpha   90.00
_cell.angle_beta   90.00
_cell.angle_gamma   90.00
#
_symmetry.space_group_name_H-M   'P 1'
#
loop_
_entity.id
_entity.type
_entity.pdbx_description
1 polymer ?
#
loop_
_entity_poly.entity_id
_entity_poly.type
_entity_poly.pdbx_seq_one_letter_code
_entity_poly.pdbx_strand_id
1 'polypeptide(L)'
;MARLEFAIACALTLLALSSTASAVIVEHTFHVKYLTVSKLCHQTVITAVNGSLPGPTIRVREGDSLHVHVINESPYNVTIHWHGVLQLMTGWADGPSYVTQCPIRPGTSYTYRFTITKQEGTLWWHAHVSWLRATVYGALVIRPRSGHKYPFPKPHREVPILLGEWWNANVIDVENQALATGAAPNNSDAYTINGRPGNLYNCSQNDTYKLKIADHKMTVVAVDASYTKPYVTDVMLLAPGQTTDVLLTANQAPGAYYMAARPYASAPNVPINNSTTRGIMVYENALSTSASPKMPVLPPLNDTATAHKLNSNLTSLIGAPHWVPVPRDVDEHMYVTVGLGLEPCEKNRTCGGQNGQKFSASMNNHSFQFPTKLSMLEAFFFNVKGIYTTDFPNKPPVKFDYTNTTNSNNTALLFAPKRTSVKKAYGSCIVIWTSTCRWVWPPPSWLRMALLPLLRCPLHRKIFPSVRRLLFVPLHKFILFVIRDSGFCSSN
;
A
#
# COMPACT_ATOMS: atom_id res chain seq x y z
N MET A 1 -63.24 12.42 -1.11
CA MET A 1 -62.36 12.44 -2.30
C MET A 1 -61.12 13.31 -2.08
N ALA A 2 -61.24 14.57 -1.65
CA ALA A 2 -60.10 15.48 -1.45
C ALA A 2 -58.95 14.99 -0.53
N ARG A 3 -59.21 14.19 0.51
CA ARG A 3 -58.15 13.64 1.39
C ARG A 3 -57.32 12.54 0.73
N LEU A 4 -57.92 11.77 -0.17
CA LEU A 4 -57.22 10.72 -0.91
C LEU A 4 -56.35 11.34 -2.01
N GLU A 5 -56.85 12.37 -2.68
CA GLU A 5 -56.09 13.14 -3.68
C GLU A 5 -54.89 13.85 -3.06
N PHE A 6 -55.03 14.43 -1.86
CA PHE A 6 -53.91 15.05 -1.15
C PHE A 6 -52.86 14.02 -0.71
N ALA A 7 -53.28 12.85 -0.24
CA ALA A 7 -52.37 11.76 0.13
C ALA A 7 -51.61 11.19 -1.08
N ILE A 8 -52.29 11.03 -2.22
CA ILE A 8 -51.68 10.60 -3.49
C ILE A 8 -50.70 11.67 -4.00
N ALA A 9 -51.07 12.94 -3.95
CA ALA A 9 -50.19 14.05 -4.33
C ALA A 9 -48.92 14.10 -3.46
N CYS A 10 -49.06 13.96 -2.12
CA CYS A 10 -47.92 13.88 -1.21
C CYS A 10 -47.03 12.66 -1.51
N ALA A 11 -47.61 11.48 -1.74
CA ALA A 11 -46.87 10.26 -2.09
C ALA A 11 -46.11 10.40 -3.42
N LEU A 12 -46.75 11.00 -4.45
CA LEU A 12 -46.12 11.27 -5.74
C LEU A 12 -45.01 12.33 -5.63
N THR A 13 -45.17 13.36 -4.79
CA THR A 13 -44.09 14.32 -4.51
C THR A 13 -42.95 13.70 -3.70
N LEU A 14 -43.22 12.79 -2.77
CA LEU A 14 -42.19 12.03 -2.04
C LEU A 14 -41.42 11.06 -2.96
N LEU A 15 -42.10 10.45 -3.93
CA LEU A 15 -41.48 9.64 -4.99
C LEU A 15 -40.71 10.49 -6.02
N ALA A 16 -41.12 11.74 -6.28
CA ALA A 16 -40.39 12.67 -7.14
C ALA A 16 -39.19 13.32 -6.44
N LEU A 17 -39.22 13.41 -5.10
CA LEU A 17 -38.13 13.95 -4.25
C LEU A 17 -37.12 12.87 -3.83
N SER A 18 -37.38 11.58 -4.05
CA SER A 18 -36.33 10.58 -4.01
C SER A 18 -35.42 10.77 -5.22
N SER A 19 -34.45 11.68 -5.09
CA SER A 19 -33.31 11.71 -5.99
C SER A 19 -32.68 10.32 -5.92
N THR A 20 -32.89 9.51 -6.94
CA THR A 20 -32.12 8.28 -7.12
C THR A 20 -30.68 8.72 -7.27
N ALA A 21 -29.92 8.70 -6.17
CA ALA A 21 -28.47 8.71 -6.24
C ALA A 21 -28.10 7.42 -6.99
N SER A 22 -28.01 7.50 -8.32
CA SER A 22 -27.73 6.36 -9.17
C SER A 22 -26.30 5.94 -8.88
N ALA A 23 -26.14 4.89 -8.07
CA ALA A 23 -24.89 4.15 -7.99
C ALA A 23 -24.61 3.61 -9.40
N VAL A 24 -23.50 4.04 -10.01
CA VAL A 24 -23.13 3.59 -11.35
C VAL A 24 -22.28 2.32 -11.22
N ILE A 25 -22.51 1.35 -12.10
CA ILE A 25 -21.59 0.23 -12.28
C ILE A 25 -20.45 0.72 -13.17
N VAL A 26 -19.24 0.74 -12.62
CA VAL A 26 -18.01 1.06 -13.36
C VAL A 26 -17.30 -0.26 -13.65
N GLU A 27 -17.16 -0.59 -14.93
CA GLU A 27 -16.65 -1.89 -15.37
C GLU A 27 -15.32 -1.76 -16.11
N HIS A 28 -14.38 -2.64 -15.81
CA HIS A 28 -13.06 -2.70 -16.44
C HIS A 28 -12.68 -4.14 -16.76
N THR A 29 -11.92 -4.32 -17.84
CA THR A 29 -11.27 -5.60 -18.18
C THR A 29 -9.77 -5.45 -18.09
N PHE A 30 -9.14 -6.32 -17.30
CA PHE A 30 -7.71 -6.39 -17.07
C PHE A 30 -7.15 -7.62 -17.77
N HIS A 31 -6.48 -7.42 -18.90
CA HIS A 31 -5.65 -8.43 -19.53
C HIS A 31 -4.27 -8.37 -18.87
N VAL A 32 -3.98 -9.39 -18.05
CA VAL A 32 -2.68 -9.52 -17.39
C VAL A 32 -1.80 -10.37 -18.29
N LYS A 33 -0.85 -9.75 -18.97
CA LYS A 33 -0.04 -10.39 -20.00
C LYS A 33 1.38 -9.86 -20.03
N TYR A 34 2.21 -10.48 -20.87
CA TYR A 34 3.55 -9.98 -21.12
C TYR A 34 3.54 -8.62 -21.80
N LEU A 35 4.48 -7.77 -21.40
CA LEU A 35 4.80 -6.50 -22.01
C LEU A 35 6.33 -6.41 -22.14
N THR A 36 6.81 -6.21 -23.37
CA THR A 36 8.22 -5.92 -23.61
C THR A 36 8.46 -4.44 -23.36
N VAL A 37 9.36 -4.12 -22.43
CA VAL A 37 9.77 -2.75 -22.13
C VAL A 37 11.28 -2.61 -22.27
N SER A 38 11.73 -1.43 -22.67
CA SER A 38 13.14 -1.08 -22.65
C SER A 38 13.41 -0.03 -21.58
N LYS A 39 14.28 -0.35 -20.63
CA LYS A 39 14.70 0.52 -19.53
C LYS A 39 16.15 0.27 -19.21
N LEU A 40 16.88 1.31 -18.83
CA LEU A 40 18.28 1.20 -18.40
C LEU A 40 19.20 0.48 -19.42
N CYS A 41 18.97 0.69 -20.72
CA CYS A 41 19.66 -0.02 -21.82
C CYS A 41 19.31 -1.52 -21.96
N HIS A 42 18.37 -2.05 -21.17
CA HIS A 42 17.97 -3.45 -21.21
C HIS A 42 16.55 -3.58 -21.76
N GLN A 43 16.37 -4.51 -22.70
CA GLN A 43 15.04 -4.96 -23.12
C GLN A 43 14.64 -6.13 -22.22
N THR A 44 13.48 -6.01 -21.59
CA THR A 44 12.98 -6.97 -20.61
C THR A 44 11.51 -7.25 -20.87
N VAL A 45 11.09 -8.47 -20.57
CA VAL A 45 9.68 -8.87 -20.64
C VAL A 45 9.14 -8.89 -19.22
N ILE A 46 8.12 -8.08 -18.97
CA ILE A 46 7.45 -7.97 -17.68
C ILE A 46 6.01 -8.44 -17.78
N THR A 47 5.38 -8.75 -16.64
CA THR A 47 3.92 -8.94 -16.57
C THR A 47 3.27 -7.59 -16.26
N ALA A 48 2.28 -7.18 -17.05
CA ALA A 48 1.61 -5.90 -16.92
C ALA A 48 0.11 -6.01 -17.23
N VAL A 49 -0.66 -4.98 -16.86
CA VAL A 49 -2.09 -4.89 -17.16
C VAL A 49 -2.30 -4.02 -18.39
N ASN A 50 -3.05 -4.54 -19.37
CA ASN A 50 -3.45 -3.82 -20.58
C ASN A 50 -2.28 -3.16 -21.33
N GLY A 51 -1.10 -3.79 -21.30
CA GLY A 51 0.08 -3.33 -22.04
C GLY A 51 0.72 -2.04 -21.52
N SER A 52 0.52 -1.69 -20.24
CA SER A 52 1.05 -0.45 -19.64
C SER A 52 1.70 -0.67 -18.29
N LEU A 53 2.76 0.10 -18.02
CA LEU A 53 3.43 0.21 -16.73
C LEU A 53 3.58 1.70 -16.36
N PRO A 54 2.96 2.19 -15.27
CA PRO A 54 1.95 1.52 -14.46
C PRO A 54 0.71 1.13 -15.28
N GLY A 55 -0.10 0.23 -14.73
CA GLY A 55 -1.38 -0.15 -15.31
C GLY A 55 -2.42 0.99 -15.29
N PRO A 56 -3.62 0.74 -15.83
CA PRO A 56 -4.67 1.75 -15.96
C PRO A 56 -5.10 2.35 -14.61
N THR A 57 -5.31 3.66 -14.58
CA THR A 57 -5.94 4.34 -13.44
C THR A 57 -7.45 4.12 -13.48
N ILE A 58 -7.99 3.52 -12.44
CA ILE A 58 -9.44 3.39 -12.24
C ILE A 58 -9.95 4.68 -11.59
N ARG A 59 -11.07 5.20 -12.10
CA ARG A 59 -11.72 6.40 -11.55
C ARG A 59 -13.18 6.08 -11.26
N VAL A 60 -13.56 6.25 -10.00
CA VAL A 60 -14.90 5.97 -9.48
C VAL A 60 -15.34 7.13 -8.58
N ARG A 61 -16.61 7.16 -8.21
CA ARG A 61 -17.15 8.03 -7.17
C ARG A 61 -17.51 7.20 -5.94
N GLU A 62 -17.59 7.86 -4.79
CA GLU A 62 -18.15 7.23 -3.60
C GLU A 62 -19.62 6.82 -3.88
N GLY A 63 -19.93 5.55 -3.59
CA GLY A 63 -21.20 4.90 -3.89
C GLY A 63 -21.22 4.06 -5.17
N ASP A 64 -20.23 4.16 -6.06
CA ASP A 64 -20.18 3.35 -7.29
C ASP A 64 -19.87 1.87 -6.99
N SER A 65 -20.41 0.98 -7.84
CA SER A 65 -20.06 -0.44 -7.85
C SER A 65 -18.96 -0.69 -8.88
N LEU A 66 -17.82 -1.20 -8.44
CA LEU A 66 -16.67 -1.48 -9.29
C LEU A 66 -16.63 -2.98 -9.65
N HIS A 67 -16.69 -3.26 -10.95
CA HIS A 67 -16.54 -4.59 -11.51
C HIS A 67 -15.24 -4.66 -12.31
N VAL A 68 -14.34 -5.58 -11.98
CA VAL A 68 -13.11 -5.78 -12.76
C VAL A 68 -12.94 -7.23 -13.14
N HIS A 69 -13.00 -7.49 -14.45
CA HIS A 69 -12.74 -8.79 -15.06
C HIS A 69 -11.25 -8.96 -15.27
N VAL A 70 -10.61 -9.81 -14.48
CA VAL A 70 -9.19 -10.11 -14.62
C VAL A 70 -9.04 -11.39 -15.42
N ILE A 71 -8.41 -11.27 -16.59
CA ILE A 71 -8.09 -12.37 -17.49
C ILE A 71 -6.58 -12.59 -17.39
N ASN A 72 -6.17 -13.76 -16.89
CA ASN A 72 -4.76 -14.08 -16.71
C ASN A 72 -4.20 -14.74 -17.98
N GLU A 73 -3.53 -13.96 -18.80
CA GLU A 73 -2.80 -14.39 -20.00
C GLU A 73 -1.28 -14.46 -19.73
N SER A 74 -0.87 -14.29 -18.47
CA SER A 74 0.51 -14.33 -18.03
C SER A 74 0.93 -15.76 -17.70
N PRO A 75 2.24 -16.06 -17.63
CA PRO A 75 2.73 -17.41 -17.28
C PRO A 75 2.59 -17.69 -15.77
N TYR A 76 2.24 -16.68 -14.98
CA TYR A 76 2.27 -16.73 -13.52
C TYR A 76 0.86 -16.82 -12.96
N ASN A 77 0.75 -17.38 -11.76
CA ASN A 77 -0.43 -17.22 -10.93
C ASN A 77 -0.61 -15.74 -10.57
N VAL A 78 -1.84 -15.22 -10.68
CA VAL A 78 -2.15 -13.80 -10.42
C VAL A 78 -3.31 -13.67 -9.44
N THR A 79 -3.25 -12.68 -8.55
CA THR A 79 -4.41 -12.12 -7.85
C THR A 79 -4.27 -10.61 -7.84
N ILE A 80 -5.38 -9.87 -7.76
CA ILE A 80 -5.39 -8.40 -7.73
C ILE A 80 -6.05 -7.95 -6.43
N HIS A 81 -5.39 -7.06 -5.71
CA HIS A 81 -5.90 -6.44 -4.49
C HIS A 81 -6.18 -4.97 -4.69
N TRP A 82 -7.26 -4.51 -4.04
CA TRP A 82 -7.78 -3.15 -4.06
C TRP A 82 -7.32 -2.44 -2.80
N HIS A 83 -6.06 -2.00 -2.79
CA HIS A 83 -5.38 -1.53 -1.59
C HIS A 83 -6.14 -0.40 -0.90
N GLY A 84 -6.47 -0.63 0.37
CA GLY A 84 -7.19 0.32 1.22
C GLY A 84 -8.70 0.30 1.02
N VAL A 85 -9.26 -0.38 0.01
CA VAL A 85 -10.72 -0.53 -0.13
C VAL A 85 -11.26 -1.34 1.05
N LEU A 86 -12.33 -0.87 1.67
CA LEU A 86 -12.83 -1.44 2.92
C LEU A 86 -13.46 -2.84 2.80
N GLN A 87 -13.74 -3.29 1.57
CA GLN A 87 -14.35 -4.59 1.23
C GLN A 87 -15.53 -5.00 2.14
N LEU A 88 -16.45 -4.07 2.39
CA LEU A 88 -17.59 -4.29 3.29
C LEU A 88 -18.41 -5.49 2.83
N MET A 89 -18.34 -6.59 3.59
CA MET A 89 -19.01 -7.85 3.26
C MET A 89 -18.66 -8.39 1.87
N THR A 90 -17.51 -8.02 1.30
CA THR A 90 -17.05 -8.45 -0.03
C THR A 90 -15.64 -9.03 0.04
N GLY A 91 -15.32 -9.73 1.13
CA GLY A 91 -13.97 -10.27 1.38
C GLY A 91 -13.46 -11.23 0.30
N TRP A 92 -14.35 -11.88 -0.47
CA TRP A 92 -13.96 -12.70 -1.62
C TRP A 92 -13.30 -11.88 -2.75
N ALA A 93 -13.61 -10.59 -2.83
CA ALA A 93 -13.05 -9.67 -3.83
C ALA A 93 -11.82 -8.91 -3.32
N ASP A 94 -11.26 -9.28 -2.17
CA ASP A 94 -10.13 -8.53 -1.59
C ASP A 94 -8.82 -8.78 -2.34
N GLY A 95 -8.53 -10.02 -2.77
CA GLY A 95 -7.35 -10.34 -3.59
C GLY A 95 -6.15 -11.06 -2.95
N PRO A 96 -5.87 -10.99 -1.63
CA PRO A 96 -4.70 -11.64 -1.06
C PRO A 96 -4.65 -13.16 -1.29
N SER A 97 -3.64 -13.60 -2.06
CA SER A 97 -3.44 -15.01 -2.43
C SER A 97 -3.31 -15.91 -1.21
N TYR A 98 -4.01 -17.05 -1.24
CA TYR A 98 -4.16 -18.05 -0.17
C TYR A 98 -4.76 -17.53 1.15
N VAL A 99 -5.09 -16.25 1.25
CA VAL A 99 -5.86 -15.70 2.36
C VAL A 99 -7.33 -15.62 1.96
N THR A 100 -7.69 -14.80 0.98
CA THR A 100 -9.09 -14.60 0.58
C THR A 100 -9.49 -15.39 -0.65
N GLN A 101 -8.52 -15.81 -1.45
CA GLN A 101 -8.75 -16.61 -2.65
C GLN A 101 -7.53 -17.45 -3.02
N CYS A 102 -7.75 -18.52 -3.78
CA CYS A 102 -6.69 -19.16 -4.53
C CYS A 102 -6.30 -18.29 -5.75
N PRO A 103 -5.06 -18.41 -6.27
CA PRO A 103 -4.63 -17.63 -7.42
C PRO A 103 -5.45 -17.90 -8.69
N ILE A 104 -5.64 -16.86 -9.50
CA ILE A 104 -6.13 -16.97 -10.87
C ILE A 104 -5.00 -17.62 -11.69
N ARG A 105 -5.22 -18.84 -12.17
CA ARG A 105 -4.21 -19.60 -12.93
C ARG A 105 -4.04 -19.03 -14.34
N PRO A 106 -2.88 -19.23 -14.99
CA PRO A 106 -2.72 -18.93 -16.41
C PRO A 106 -3.86 -19.51 -17.26
N GLY A 107 -4.39 -18.72 -18.19
CA GLY A 107 -5.50 -19.09 -19.06
C GLY A 107 -6.90 -19.01 -18.42
N THR A 108 -7.00 -18.60 -17.15
CA THR A 108 -8.28 -18.48 -16.43
C THR A 108 -8.62 -17.03 -16.10
N SER A 109 -9.85 -16.79 -15.64
CA SER A 109 -10.31 -15.45 -15.28
C SER A 109 -11.04 -15.42 -13.94
N TYR A 110 -11.11 -14.23 -13.34
CA TYR A 110 -11.88 -13.97 -12.13
C TYR A 110 -12.44 -12.56 -12.18
N THR A 111 -13.67 -12.38 -11.72
CA THR A 111 -14.32 -11.06 -11.68
C THR A 111 -14.43 -10.57 -10.24
N TYR A 112 -13.78 -9.45 -9.93
CA TYR A 112 -13.90 -8.76 -8.66
C TYR A 112 -15.12 -7.84 -8.70
N ARG A 113 -16.02 -7.94 -7.71
CA ARG A 113 -17.23 -7.11 -7.60
C ARG A 113 -17.39 -6.60 -6.18
N PHE A 114 -17.43 -5.29 -6.01
CA PHE A 114 -17.66 -4.64 -4.72
C PHE A 114 -18.11 -3.20 -4.91
N THR A 115 -18.74 -2.63 -3.89
CA THR A 115 -19.18 -1.23 -3.88
C THR A 115 -18.21 -0.37 -3.07
N ILE A 116 -17.78 0.75 -3.66
CA ILE A 116 -16.94 1.74 -2.98
C ILE A 116 -17.81 2.53 -2.02
N THR A 117 -17.59 2.34 -0.73
CA THR A 117 -18.41 2.99 0.30
C THR A 117 -17.54 3.60 1.36
N LYS A 118 -17.94 4.79 1.82
CA LYS A 118 -17.29 5.50 2.92
C LYS A 118 -15.82 5.83 2.66
N GLN A 119 -15.43 6.10 1.41
CA GLN A 119 -14.05 6.44 1.05
C GLN A 119 -14.06 7.50 -0.05
N GLU A 120 -13.21 8.51 0.09
CA GLU A 120 -12.99 9.56 -0.91
C GLU A 120 -11.51 9.97 -0.88
N GLY A 121 -10.89 10.11 -2.05
CA GLY A 121 -9.46 10.41 -2.20
C GLY A 121 -8.74 9.37 -3.09
N THR A 122 -7.43 9.27 -2.95
CA THR A 122 -6.63 8.31 -3.70
C THR A 122 -6.38 7.01 -2.93
N LEU A 123 -6.47 5.89 -3.65
CA LEU A 123 -6.04 4.54 -3.30
C LEU A 123 -5.27 3.95 -4.51
N TRP A 124 -5.00 2.66 -4.48
CA TRP A 124 -4.33 1.97 -5.59
C TRP A 124 -4.71 0.50 -5.63
N TRP A 125 -4.47 -0.16 -6.77
CA TRP A 125 -4.63 -1.59 -6.94
C TRP A 125 -3.29 -2.21 -7.32
N HIS A 126 -3.06 -3.45 -6.94
CA HIS A 126 -1.81 -4.16 -7.26
C HIS A 126 -1.97 -5.67 -7.22
N ALA A 127 -1.06 -6.40 -7.85
CA ALA A 127 -1.01 -7.85 -7.69
C ALA A 127 -0.76 -8.23 -6.22
N HIS A 128 -1.44 -9.25 -5.71
CA HIS A 128 -1.29 -9.69 -4.32
C HIS A 128 -0.90 -11.16 -4.19
N VAL A 129 -0.01 -11.55 -5.10
CA VAL A 129 0.69 -12.82 -5.15
C VAL A 129 2.12 -12.54 -5.58
N SER A 130 3.10 -13.19 -4.93
CA SER A 130 4.50 -13.08 -5.31
C SER A 130 4.98 -11.61 -5.34
N TRP A 131 6.03 -11.31 -6.08
CA TRP A 131 6.60 -9.97 -6.30
C TRP A 131 5.99 -9.24 -7.49
N LEU A 132 4.93 -9.78 -8.12
CA LEU A 132 4.33 -9.23 -9.34
C LEU A 132 3.84 -7.78 -9.20
N ARG A 133 3.55 -7.30 -7.98
CA ARG A 133 3.18 -5.89 -7.77
C ARG A 133 4.27 -4.89 -8.16
N ALA A 134 5.51 -5.34 -8.38
CA ALA A 134 6.57 -4.50 -8.93
C ALA A 134 6.24 -3.98 -10.34
N THR A 135 5.38 -4.68 -11.10
CA THR A 135 4.98 -4.29 -12.46
C THR A 135 3.47 -4.33 -12.69
N VAL A 136 2.72 -5.06 -11.87
CA VAL A 136 1.25 -5.17 -11.92
C VAL A 136 0.63 -4.32 -10.83
N TYR A 137 0.48 -3.02 -11.11
CA TYR A 137 -0.13 -2.05 -10.20
C TYR A 137 -0.67 -0.83 -10.95
N GLY A 138 -1.59 -0.08 -10.32
CA GLY A 138 -2.13 1.16 -10.87
C GLY A 138 -2.93 1.95 -9.83
N ALA A 139 -3.30 3.19 -10.17
CA ALA A 139 -4.02 4.06 -9.24
C ALA A 139 -5.52 3.78 -9.22
N LEU A 140 -6.15 4.03 -8.07
CA LEU A 140 -7.60 4.02 -7.86
C LEU A 140 -8.00 5.38 -7.28
N VAL A 141 -8.70 6.21 -8.06
CA VAL A 141 -9.14 7.54 -7.62
C VAL A 141 -10.63 7.50 -7.30
N ILE A 142 -10.99 7.82 -6.06
CA ILE A 142 -12.36 7.86 -5.57
C ILE A 142 -12.78 9.32 -5.37
N ARG A 143 -13.60 9.83 -6.28
CA ARG A 143 -14.13 11.19 -6.19
C ARG A 143 -15.32 11.28 -5.24
N PRO A 144 -15.67 12.49 -4.77
CA PRO A 144 -16.90 12.69 -4.01
C PRO A 144 -18.11 12.16 -4.76
N ARG A 145 -19.06 11.65 -3.99
CA ARG A 145 -20.38 11.23 -4.48
C ARG A 145 -21.00 12.34 -5.34
N SER A 146 -21.80 11.96 -6.33
CA SER A 146 -22.50 12.94 -7.18
C SER A 146 -23.28 13.95 -6.32
N GLY A 147 -23.15 15.25 -6.64
CA GLY A 147 -23.74 16.33 -5.85
C GLY A 147 -22.89 16.81 -4.66
N HIS A 148 -21.87 16.05 -4.23
CA HIS A 148 -20.95 16.45 -3.17
C HIS A 148 -19.67 17.10 -3.72
N LYS A 149 -19.06 17.94 -2.88
CA LYS A 149 -17.82 18.66 -3.19
C LYS A 149 -16.71 18.21 -2.25
N TYR A 150 -15.47 18.35 -2.70
CA TYR A 150 -14.30 18.23 -1.82
C TYR A 150 -14.40 19.23 -0.65
N PRO A 151 -13.80 18.92 0.51
CA PRO A 151 -13.68 19.87 1.63
C PRO A 151 -12.63 20.96 1.39
N PHE A 152 -12.11 21.05 0.17
CA PHE A 152 -11.16 22.04 -0.32
C PHE A 152 -11.56 22.47 -1.74
N PRO A 153 -11.05 23.61 -2.25
CA PRO A 153 -11.36 24.06 -3.61
C PRO A 153 -11.05 22.98 -4.65
N LYS A 154 -11.98 22.76 -5.58
CA LYS A 154 -11.82 21.77 -6.65
C LYS A 154 -10.52 22.08 -7.43
N PRO A 155 -9.58 21.14 -7.54
CA PRO A 155 -8.34 21.38 -8.27
C PRO A 155 -8.62 21.54 -9.76
N HIS A 156 -7.80 22.37 -10.43
CA HIS A 156 -7.86 22.54 -11.89
C HIS A 156 -7.58 21.22 -12.63
N ARG A 157 -6.64 20.42 -12.10
CA ARG A 157 -6.25 19.12 -12.66
C ARG A 157 -5.83 18.16 -11.55
N GLU A 158 -6.15 16.90 -11.72
CA GLU A 158 -5.72 15.78 -10.87
C GLU A 158 -4.76 14.90 -11.66
N VAL A 159 -3.60 14.57 -11.07
CA VAL A 159 -2.62 13.68 -11.73
C VAL A 159 -2.06 12.67 -10.73
N PRO A 160 -2.26 11.36 -10.97
CA PRO A 160 -1.63 10.31 -10.16
C PRO A 160 -0.11 10.30 -10.31
N ILE A 161 0.58 10.23 -9.17
CA ILE A 161 2.03 10.00 -9.08
C ILE A 161 2.27 8.68 -8.36
N LEU A 162 2.72 7.69 -9.11
CA LEU A 162 3.08 6.38 -8.58
C LEU A 162 4.60 6.30 -8.47
N LEU A 163 5.09 6.13 -7.24
CA LEU A 163 6.49 5.83 -6.98
C LEU A 163 6.65 4.31 -7.01
N GLY A 164 7.70 3.84 -7.67
CA GLY A 164 7.96 2.41 -7.81
C GLY A 164 9.44 2.09 -7.92
N GLU A 165 9.73 0.82 -8.14
CA GLU A 165 11.07 0.28 -8.32
C GLU A 165 11.15 -0.52 -9.61
N TRP A 166 12.35 -0.64 -10.14
CA TRP A 166 12.65 -1.34 -11.38
C TRP A 166 13.82 -2.30 -11.17
N TRP A 167 13.64 -3.54 -11.63
CA TRP A 167 14.70 -4.53 -11.76
C TRP A 167 14.88 -4.85 -13.25
N ASN A 168 16.13 -4.96 -13.70
CA ASN A 168 16.48 -5.49 -15.01
C ASN A 168 16.23 -7.01 -15.07
N ALA A 169 16.35 -7.70 -13.92
CA ALA A 169 15.97 -9.09 -13.78
C ALA A 169 14.45 -9.25 -13.66
N ASN A 170 13.94 -10.43 -14.02
CA ASN A 170 12.55 -10.78 -13.76
C ASN A 170 12.31 -10.84 -12.24
N VAL A 171 11.34 -10.08 -11.75
CA VAL A 171 11.05 -9.96 -10.30
C VAL A 171 10.63 -11.28 -9.65
N ILE A 172 10.06 -12.21 -10.42
CA ILE A 172 9.76 -13.57 -9.96
C ILE A 172 11.05 -14.36 -9.71
N ASP A 173 12.05 -14.20 -10.58
CA ASP A 173 13.32 -14.88 -10.45
C ASP A 173 14.14 -14.31 -9.28
N VAL A 174 14.04 -12.99 -9.06
CA VAL A 174 14.63 -12.32 -7.87
C VAL A 174 14.04 -12.89 -6.58
N GLU A 175 12.71 -13.07 -6.52
CA GLU A 175 12.05 -13.71 -5.38
C GLU A 175 12.49 -15.17 -5.23
N ASN A 176 12.40 -15.97 -6.30
CA ASN A 176 12.73 -17.39 -6.27
C ASN A 176 14.19 -17.62 -5.85
N GLN A 177 15.12 -16.77 -6.29
CA GLN A 177 16.51 -16.81 -5.87
C GLN A 177 16.65 -16.52 -4.37
N ALA A 178 15.97 -15.50 -3.84
CA ALA A 178 15.99 -15.17 -2.41
C ALA A 178 15.44 -16.33 -1.57
N LEU A 179 14.33 -16.94 -1.99
CA LEU A 179 13.74 -18.10 -1.32
C LEU A 179 14.65 -19.34 -1.38
N ALA A 180 15.25 -19.61 -2.53
CA ALA A 180 16.10 -20.78 -2.73
C ALA A 180 17.42 -20.69 -1.95
N THR A 181 17.99 -19.49 -1.85
CA THR A 181 19.25 -19.24 -1.14
C THR A 181 19.04 -18.92 0.34
N GLY A 182 17.85 -18.47 0.74
CA GLY A 182 17.60 -17.94 2.08
C GLY A 182 18.25 -16.58 2.34
N ALA A 183 18.86 -15.95 1.33
CA ALA A 183 19.49 -14.64 1.43
C ALA A 183 18.46 -13.51 1.23
N ALA A 184 18.88 -12.27 1.50
CA ALA A 184 18.07 -11.11 1.17
C ALA A 184 17.94 -11.00 -0.37
N PRO A 185 16.78 -10.54 -0.88
CA PRO A 185 16.60 -10.31 -2.31
C PRO A 185 17.52 -9.19 -2.82
N ASN A 186 17.87 -9.26 -4.10
CA ASN A 186 18.68 -8.22 -4.74
C ASN A 186 17.93 -6.88 -4.76
N ASN A 187 18.67 -5.79 -4.54
CA ASN A 187 18.13 -4.43 -4.64
C ASN A 187 17.66 -4.11 -6.06
N SER A 188 16.72 -3.17 -6.17
CA SER A 188 16.29 -2.62 -7.45
C SER A 188 17.42 -1.89 -8.17
N ASP A 189 17.41 -1.91 -9.50
CA ASP A 189 18.35 -1.17 -10.33
C ASP A 189 17.99 0.33 -10.38
N ALA A 190 16.71 0.67 -10.31
CA ALA A 190 16.26 2.06 -10.29
C ALA A 190 14.96 2.28 -9.49
N TYR A 191 14.82 3.48 -8.94
CA TYR A 191 13.53 4.01 -8.55
C TYR A 191 12.84 4.61 -9.76
N THR A 192 11.51 4.66 -9.73
CA THR A 192 10.71 5.18 -10.85
C THR A 192 9.60 6.12 -10.38
N ILE A 193 9.28 7.10 -11.22
CA ILE A 193 8.07 7.92 -11.13
C ILE A 193 7.20 7.56 -12.32
N ASN A 194 6.00 7.05 -12.06
CA ASN A 194 5.07 6.54 -13.07
C ASN A 194 5.77 5.58 -14.05
N GLY A 195 6.52 4.62 -13.51
CA GLY A 195 7.24 3.60 -14.26
C GLY A 195 8.50 4.08 -14.97
N ARG A 196 8.88 5.36 -14.86
CA ARG A 196 10.04 5.94 -15.57
C ARG A 196 11.21 6.22 -14.60
N PRO A 197 12.43 5.74 -14.87
CA PRO A 197 13.58 5.96 -13.98
C PRO A 197 14.00 7.42 -13.83
N GLY A 198 13.91 8.21 -14.90
CA GLY A 198 14.42 9.57 -14.94
C GLY A 198 15.83 9.68 -15.53
N ASN A 199 16.22 10.90 -15.85
CA ASN A 199 17.45 11.22 -16.57
C ASN A 199 18.77 11.07 -15.79
N LEU A 200 18.71 10.59 -14.55
CA LEU A 200 19.91 10.26 -13.76
C LEU A 200 20.45 8.85 -14.04
N TYR A 201 19.66 7.98 -14.64
CA TYR A 201 20.08 6.61 -14.92
C TYR A 201 20.62 6.49 -16.35
N ASN A 202 21.55 5.54 -16.55
CA ASN A 202 22.09 5.27 -17.86
C ASN A 202 20.98 4.88 -18.87
N CYS A 203 21.12 5.31 -20.12
CA CYS A 203 20.11 5.20 -21.18
C CYS A 203 18.68 5.66 -20.83
N SER A 204 18.51 6.50 -19.80
CA SER A 204 17.18 6.94 -19.33
C SER A 204 16.97 8.45 -19.49
N GLN A 205 17.83 9.13 -20.26
CA GLN A 205 17.74 10.56 -20.53
C GLN A 205 16.35 10.96 -21.08
N ASN A 206 15.79 10.12 -21.96
CA ASN A 206 14.46 10.32 -22.54
C ASN A 206 13.34 9.63 -21.74
N ASP A 207 13.66 8.80 -20.74
CA ASP A 207 12.67 8.10 -19.90
C ASP A 207 12.47 8.83 -18.56
N THR A 208 12.11 10.10 -18.66
CA THR A 208 11.80 10.97 -17.52
C THR A 208 10.32 11.29 -17.50
N TYR A 209 9.64 10.97 -16.40
CA TYR A 209 8.24 11.35 -16.23
C TYR A 209 8.11 12.85 -16.14
N LYS A 210 7.20 13.46 -16.89
CA LYS A 210 7.01 14.91 -16.88
C LYS A 210 5.70 15.24 -16.15
N LEU A 211 5.82 15.72 -14.91
CA LEU A 211 4.74 16.38 -14.18
C LEU A 211 5.29 17.48 -13.30
N LYS A 212 4.42 18.43 -13.06
CA LYS A 212 4.55 19.54 -12.16
C LYS A 212 5.10 19.10 -10.77
N ILE A 213 6.31 19.49 -10.29
CA ILE A 213 6.62 20.33 -9.08
C ILE A 213 8.13 20.40 -8.66
N ALA A 214 8.73 21.60 -8.62
CA ALA A 214 9.76 22.03 -7.64
C ALA A 214 9.54 23.52 -7.30
N ASP A 215 10.04 24.02 -6.16
CA ASP A 215 9.77 25.36 -5.59
C ASP A 215 8.30 25.69 -5.27
N HIS A 216 7.44 24.67 -5.27
CA HIS A 216 6.07 24.85 -4.88
C HIS A 216 5.86 24.24 -3.50
N LYS A 217 5.17 24.96 -2.63
CA LYS A 217 4.63 24.36 -1.41
C LYS A 217 3.49 23.43 -1.79
N MET A 218 3.52 22.23 -1.22
CA MET A 218 2.45 21.25 -1.29
C MET A 218 1.58 21.39 -0.04
N THR A 219 0.27 21.27 -0.20
CA THR A 219 -0.66 21.19 0.93
C THR A 219 -1.28 19.80 0.97
N VAL A 220 -0.92 18.99 1.95
CA VAL A 220 -1.50 17.67 2.17
C VAL A 220 -2.96 17.83 2.59
N VAL A 221 -3.88 17.17 1.90
CA VAL A 221 -5.33 17.27 2.14
C VAL A 221 -6.01 15.92 2.39
N ALA A 222 -5.40 14.80 2.01
CA ALA A 222 -5.88 13.47 2.37
C ALA A 222 -4.73 12.45 2.40
N VAL A 223 -4.88 11.40 3.21
CA VAL A 223 -4.00 10.23 3.26
C VAL A 223 -4.88 8.98 3.30
N ASP A 224 -4.61 8.00 2.45
CA ASP A 224 -5.35 6.72 2.35
C ASP A 224 -6.88 6.90 2.25
N ALA A 225 -7.31 7.76 1.32
CA ALA A 225 -8.72 8.13 1.13
C ALA A 225 -9.44 8.62 2.41
N SER A 226 -8.71 9.30 3.28
CA SER A 226 -9.23 10.02 4.45
C SER A 226 -8.70 11.44 4.48
N TYR A 227 -9.61 12.42 4.58
CA TYR A 227 -9.24 13.83 4.66
C TYR A 227 -8.44 14.17 5.91
N THR A 228 -7.43 15.02 5.73
CA THR A 228 -6.55 15.51 6.79
C THR A 228 -6.78 17.00 7.02
N LYS A 229 -6.46 17.49 8.22
CA LYS A 229 -6.24 18.92 8.40
C LYS A 229 -5.16 19.36 7.40
N PRO A 230 -5.40 20.42 6.60
CA PRO A 230 -4.42 20.86 5.61
C PRO A 230 -3.04 21.08 6.24
N TYR A 231 -2.02 20.45 5.69
CA TYR A 231 -0.64 20.55 6.18
C TYR A 231 0.30 20.98 5.05
N VAL A 232 0.90 22.15 5.20
CA VAL A 232 1.78 22.74 4.18
C VAL A 232 3.21 22.24 4.37
N THR A 233 3.80 21.72 3.31
CA THR A 233 5.15 21.15 3.30
C THR A 233 5.81 21.28 1.93
N ASP A 234 7.13 21.24 1.88
CA ASP A 234 7.97 21.22 0.68
C ASP A 234 8.53 19.81 0.38
N VAL A 235 8.45 18.90 1.37
CA VAL A 235 8.84 17.49 1.24
C VAL A 235 7.73 16.57 1.71
N MET A 236 7.64 15.41 1.05
CA MET A 236 6.72 14.33 1.40
C MET A 236 7.49 13.07 1.76
N LEU A 237 6.89 12.26 2.62
CA LEU A 237 7.39 10.96 3.03
C LEU A 237 6.27 9.95 2.91
N LEU A 238 6.48 8.96 2.06
CA LEU A 238 5.48 7.95 1.70
C LEU A 238 6.05 6.57 2.02
N ALA A 239 5.34 5.79 2.82
CA ALA A 239 5.62 4.37 2.98
C ALA A 239 5.00 3.57 1.82
N PRO A 240 5.56 2.41 1.43
CA PRO A 240 4.89 1.47 0.54
C PRO A 240 3.48 1.14 1.05
N GLY A 241 2.46 1.25 0.21
CA GLY A 241 1.06 1.12 0.62
C GLY A 241 0.34 2.43 0.84
N GLN A 242 1.04 3.46 1.31
CA GLN A 242 0.40 4.75 1.58
C GLN A 242 0.15 5.54 0.30
N THR A 243 -0.92 6.31 0.35
CA THR A 243 -1.29 7.29 -0.67
C THR A 243 -1.45 8.65 0.01
N THR A 244 -1.16 9.73 -0.71
CA THR A 244 -1.36 11.08 -0.18
C THR A 244 -1.81 12.01 -1.29
N ASP A 245 -2.89 12.74 -1.03
CA ASP A 245 -3.40 13.78 -1.90
C ASP A 245 -2.81 15.12 -1.48
N VAL A 246 -2.13 15.77 -2.43
CA VAL A 246 -1.51 17.08 -2.23
C VAL A 246 -2.10 18.09 -3.20
N LEU A 247 -2.50 19.24 -2.67
CA LEU A 247 -2.78 20.41 -3.47
C LEU A 247 -1.47 21.11 -3.79
N LEU A 248 -1.32 21.41 -5.07
CA LEU A 248 -0.25 22.25 -5.54
C LEU A 248 -0.78 23.51 -6.21
N THR A 249 -0.25 24.65 -5.78
CA THR A 249 -0.46 25.92 -6.49
C THR A 249 0.73 26.18 -7.39
N ALA A 250 0.53 26.28 -8.71
CA ALA A 250 1.59 26.63 -9.67
C ALA A 250 1.82 28.15 -9.70
N ASN A 251 2.57 28.66 -8.72
CA ASN A 251 2.80 30.09 -8.46
C ASN A 251 4.25 30.54 -8.65
N GLN A 252 5.07 29.72 -9.29
CA GLN A 252 6.47 30.03 -9.60
C GLN A 252 6.59 30.70 -10.98
N ALA A 253 7.75 31.29 -11.25
CA ALA A 253 8.03 31.85 -12.57
C ALA A 253 7.87 30.78 -13.67
N PRO A 254 7.32 31.11 -14.85
CA PRO A 254 7.19 30.14 -15.94
C PRO A 254 8.55 29.53 -16.30
N GLY A 255 8.70 28.22 -16.09
CA GLY A 255 9.96 27.51 -16.30
C GLY A 255 9.81 25.99 -16.13
N ALA A 256 10.95 25.31 -16.00
CA ALA A 256 11.00 23.87 -15.76
C ALA A 256 11.56 23.55 -14.36
N TYR A 257 10.94 22.58 -13.67
CA TYR A 257 11.25 22.25 -12.27
C TYR A 257 11.27 20.74 -12.04
N TYR A 258 12.27 20.19 -11.34
CA TYR A 258 12.31 18.74 -11.08
C TYR A 258 11.40 18.32 -9.93
N MET A 259 10.58 17.31 -10.13
CA MET A 259 10.12 16.46 -9.01
C MET A 259 11.19 15.39 -8.76
N ALA A 260 11.50 15.08 -7.50
CA ALA A 260 12.51 14.10 -7.17
C ALA A 260 12.07 13.24 -5.99
N ALA A 261 12.37 11.95 -6.07
CA ALA A 261 12.15 11.00 -4.99
C ALA A 261 13.42 10.19 -4.74
N ARG A 262 13.71 9.96 -3.46
CA ARG A 262 14.82 9.15 -2.99
C ARG A 262 14.39 8.38 -1.74
N PRO A 263 15.02 7.25 -1.41
CA PRO A 263 14.63 6.48 -0.24
C PRO A 263 15.00 7.23 1.04
N TYR A 264 14.19 7.03 2.08
CA TYR A 264 14.59 7.33 3.46
C TYR A 264 15.06 6.01 4.07
N ALA A 265 16.27 5.98 4.63
CA ALA A 265 16.85 4.84 5.34
C ALA A 265 17.66 5.28 6.56
N SER A 266 17.20 4.89 7.74
CA SER A 266 17.87 5.14 9.03
C SER A 266 18.62 3.91 9.55
N ALA A 267 18.70 2.88 8.72
CA ALA A 267 19.20 1.58 9.07
C ALA A 267 20.70 1.48 8.74
N PRO A 268 21.63 1.60 9.72
CA PRO A 268 23.05 1.37 9.46
C PRO A 268 23.36 0.04 8.77
N ASN A 269 24.34 0.10 7.87
CA ASN A 269 24.95 -1.03 7.17
C ASN A 269 24.07 -1.73 6.14
N VAL A 270 22.78 -1.40 5.97
CA VAL A 270 21.92 -2.00 4.91
C VAL A 270 22.28 -1.53 3.51
N PRO A 271 22.75 -2.41 2.59
CA PRO A 271 22.81 -2.12 1.18
C PRO A 271 21.40 -1.78 0.72
N ILE A 272 21.23 -0.53 0.34
CA ILE A 272 20.03 -0.05 -0.32
C ILE A 272 20.45 0.53 -1.66
N ASN A 273 19.54 0.49 -2.63
CA ASN A 273 19.65 1.42 -3.74
C ASN A 273 19.52 2.83 -3.16
N ASN A 274 20.54 3.69 -3.30
CA ASN A 274 20.53 5.06 -2.78
C ASN A 274 20.32 6.11 -3.89
N SER A 275 19.97 5.65 -5.09
CA SER A 275 19.75 6.50 -6.25
C SER A 275 18.51 7.40 -6.09
N THR A 276 18.43 8.43 -6.92
CA THR A 276 17.31 9.36 -6.96
C THR A 276 16.61 9.23 -8.30
N THR A 277 15.29 9.07 -8.27
CA THR A 277 14.47 9.19 -9.49
C THR A 277 13.96 10.61 -9.62
N ARG A 278 13.81 11.08 -10.86
CA ARG A 278 13.39 12.45 -11.16
C ARG A 278 12.32 12.47 -12.24
N GLY A 279 11.46 13.46 -12.14
CA GLY A 279 10.52 13.87 -13.17
C GLY A 279 10.57 15.38 -13.40
N ILE A 280 9.97 15.89 -14.47
CA ILE A 280 10.06 17.31 -14.85
C ILE A 280 8.69 17.98 -14.95
N MET A 281 8.51 19.07 -14.21
CA MET A 281 7.48 20.09 -14.36
C MET A 281 7.83 21.02 -15.50
N VAL A 282 6.86 21.39 -16.33
CA VAL A 282 7.01 22.50 -17.27
C VAL A 282 5.76 23.37 -17.20
N TYR A 283 5.95 24.69 -17.08
CA TYR A 283 4.89 25.68 -17.26
C TYR A 283 4.54 25.80 -18.75
N GLU A 284 3.24 25.85 -19.08
CA GLU A 284 2.76 25.87 -20.48
C GLU A 284 3.26 27.11 -21.25
N ASN A 285 3.46 28.21 -20.54
CA ASN A 285 3.93 29.50 -21.00
C ASN A 285 5.44 29.72 -20.81
N ALA A 286 6.23 28.66 -20.58
CA ALA A 286 7.68 28.76 -20.54
C ALA A 286 8.24 29.00 -21.96
N LEU A 287 8.76 30.22 -22.21
CA LEU A 287 9.14 30.70 -23.55
C LEU A 287 10.41 30.08 -24.15
N SER A 288 11.12 29.23 -23.41
CA SER A 288 12.21 28.37 -23.89
C SER A 288 12.63 27.41 -22.77
N THR A 289 12.69 26.10 -23.05
CA THR A 289 13.17 25.09 -22.08
C THR A 289 14.69 24.88 -22.14
N SER A 290 15.47 25.86 -22.62
CA SER A 290 16.93 25.74 -22.70
C SER A 290 17.62 25.77 -21.33
N ALA A 291 16.96 26.27 -20.28
CA ALA A 291 17.47 26.24 -18.92
C ALA A 291 17.25 24.85 -18.28
N SER A 292 18.28 24.34 -17.59
CA SER A 292 18.17 23.10 -16.82
C SER A 292 17.08 23.23 -15.75
N PRO A 293 16.19 22.23 -15.59
CA PRO A 293 15.13 22.33 -14.60
C PRO A 293 15.69 22.48 -13.19
N LYS A 294 15.05 23.31 -12.35
CA LYS A 294 15.53 23.56 -10.99
C LYS A 294 15.31 22.34 -10.08
N MET A 295 16.34 21.92 -9.35
CA MET A 295 16.29 20.80 -8.41
C MET A 295 15.76 21.22 -7.04
N PRO A 296 14.87 20.44 -6.41
CA PRO A 296 14.48 20.64 -5.02
C PRO A 296 15.59 20.19 -4.07
N VAL A 297 15.62 20.79 -2.88
CA VAL A 297 16.50 20.36 -1.79
C VAL A 297 15.90 19.09 -1.17
N LEU A 298 16.60 17.96 -1.30
CA LEU A 298 16.17 16.70 -0.70
C LEU A 298 16.76 16.55 0.72
N PRO A 299 16.01 16.04 1.73
CA PRO A 299 16.54 15.78 3.06
C PRO A 299 17.43 14.53 3.09
N PRO A 300 18.55 14.50 3.85
CA PRO A 300 19.47 13.35 3.90
C PRO A 300 18.76 12.01 4.05
N LEU A 301 19.36 10.93 3.52
CA LEU A 301 18.74 9.59 3.53
C LEU A 301 18.31 9.15 4.93
N ASN A 302 19.06 9.52 5.97
CA ASN A 302 18.84 9.14 7.36
C ASN A 302 18.15 10.24 8.19
N ASP A 303 17.57 11.27 7.57
CA ASP A 303 16.93 12.40 8.26
C ASP A 303 15.63 11.99 8.97
N THR A 304 15.82 11.45 10.18
CA THR A 304 14.75 10.93 11.01
C THR A 304 13.94 12.07 11.65
N ALA A 305 14.51 13.26 11.79
CA ALA A 305 13.83 14.42 12.36
C ALA A 305 12.76 14.95 11.39
N THR A 306 13.10 15.13 10.11
CA THR A 306 12.14 15.51 9.07
C THR A 306 11.06 14.43 8.90
N ALA A 307 11.47 13.16 8.89
CA ALA A 307 10.54 12.04 8.81
C ALA A 307 9.55 12.00 9.98
N HIS A 308 10.01 12.27 11.20
CA HIS A 308 9.15 12.37 12.38
C HIS A 308 8.19 13.54 12.31
N LYS A 309 8.69 14.73 11.94
CA LYS A 309 7.90 15.97 11.88
C LYS A 309 6.73 15.84 10.92
N LEU A 310 6.98 15.34 9.70
CA LEU A 310 5.92 15.12 8.70
C LEU A 310 4.82 14.22 9.27
N ASN A 311 5.24 13.10 9.80
CA ASN A 311 4.36 12.06 10.28
C ASN A 311 3.55 12.48 11.52
N SER A 312 4.16 13.18 12.49
CA SER A 312 3.50 13.62 13.72
C SER A 312 2.50 14.76 13.50
N ASN A 313 2.60 15.51 12.40
CA ASN A 313 1.72 16.62 12.08
C ASN A 313 0.45 16.22 11.30
N LEU A 314 0.37 14.99 10.79
CA LEU A 314 -0.80 14.50 10.06
C LEU A 314 -1.95 14.19 11.02
N THR A 315 -3.04 14.95 10.90
CA THR A 315 -4.26 14.78 11.71
C THR A 315 -5.51 14.73 10.83
N SER A 316 -6.54 14.01 11.27
CA SER A 316 -7.79 13.89 10.51
C SER A 316 -8.54 15.22 10.49
N LEU A 317 -9.22 15.51 9.38
CA LEU A 317 -10.13 16.65 9.30
C LEU A 317 -11.46 16.30 10.00
N ILE A 318 -11.68 16.87 11.18
CA ILE A 318 -12.91 16.67 11.96
C ILE A 318 -14.10 17.22 11.18
N GLY A 319 -15.18 16.45 11.09
CA GLY A 319 -16.41 16.84 10.39
C GLY A 319 -16.33 16.74 8.86
N ALA A 320 -15.20 16.34 8.29
CA ALA A 320 -15.13 16.01 6.87
C ALA A 320 -16.05 14.82 6.53
N PRO A 321 -16.44 14.65 5.25
CA PRO A 321 -17.12 13.44 4.81
C PRO A 321 -16.41 12.22 5.34
N HIS A 322 -17.19 11.23 5.79
CA HIS A 322 -16.67 9.93 6.16
C HIS A 322 -15.76 9.89 7.40
N TRP A 323 -15.52 11.02 8.07
CA TRP A 323 -14.83 11.09 9.35
C TRP A 323 -15.58 10.31 10.43
N VAL A 324 -14.84 9.63 11.28
CA VAL A 324 -15.37 8.90 12.44
C VAL A 324 -14.57 9.26 13.69
N PRO A 325 -15.20 9.46 14.85
CA PRO A 325 -14.50 9.75 16.10
C PRO A 325 -13.63 8.57 16.54
N VAL A 326 -12.59 8.87 17.36
CA VAL A 326 -11.70 7.82 17.90
C VAL A 326 -12.55 7.00 18.88
N PRO A 327 -12.57 5.66 18.78
CA PRO A 327 -13.16 4.84 19.83
C PRO A 327 -12.50 5.16 21.18
N ARG A 328 -13.31 5.48 22.19
CA ARG A 328 -12.82 5.76 23.55
C ARG A 328 -12.79 4.50 24.41
N ASP A 329 -13.74 3.61 24.16
CA ASP A 329 -13.84 2.31 24.81
C ASP A 329 -13.17 1.24 23.94
N VAL A 330 -12.39 0.38 24.58
CA VAL A 330 -11.57 -0.64 23.93
C VAL A 330 -11.94 -1.99 24.51
N ASP A 331 -12.39 -2.90 23.64
CA ASP A 331 -12.80 -4.24 24.05
C ASP A 331 -11.61 -5.18 24.15
N GLU A 332 -10.62 -5.02 23.26
CA GLU A 332 -9.44 -5.86 23.24
C GLU A 332 -8.13 -5.07 23.03
N HIS A 333 -7.12 -5.48 23.79
CA HIS A 333 -5.76 -4.96 23.65
C HIS A 333 -4.83 -6.02 23.07
N MET A 334 -4.22 -5.70 21.94
CA MET A 334 -3.15 -6.48 21.33
C MET A 334 -1.84 -5.71 21.40
N TYR A 335 -0.78 -6.37 21.86
CA TYR A 335 0.60 -5.93 21.70
C TYR A 335 1.28 -6.88 20.72
N VAL A 336 1.64 -6.39 19.54
CA VAL A 336 2.18 -7.16 18.43
C VAL A 336 3.63 -6.75 18.19
N THR A 337 4.56 -7.61 18.56
CA THR A 337 5.97 -7.42 18.19
C THR A 337 6.17 -7.86 16.76
N VAL A 338 6.78 -7.01 15.95
CA VAL A 338 7.17 -7.34 14.57
C VAL A 338 8.69 -7.39 14.52
N GLY A 339 9.22 -8.48 14.00
CA GLY A 339 10.67 -8.69 13.93
C GLY A 339 11.08 -9.44 12.67
N LEU A 340 12.23 -9.06 12.15
CA LEU A 340 13.02 -9.94 11.28
C LEU A 340 13.68 -11.00 12.15
N GLY A 341 13.74 -12.21 11.63
CA GLY A 341 14.33 -13.36 12.28
C GLY A 341 15.01 -14.25 11.26
N LEU A 342 15.34 -15.46 11.70
CA LEU A 342 15.94 -16.49 10.88
C LEU A 342 15.03 -17.73 10.89
N GLU A 343 15.17 -18.51 9.83
CA GLU A 343 14.62 -19.85 9.70
C GLU A 343 15.77 -20.84 9.52
N PRO A 344 15.72 -22.02 10.17
CA PRO A 344 16.75 -23.02 10.02
C PRO A 344 16.99 -23.40 8.56
N CYS A 345 18.26 -23.42 8.15
CA CYS A 345 18.62 -23.96 6.84
C CYS A 345 18.33 -25.46 6.75
N GLU A 346 17.97 -25.94 5.56
CA GLU A 346 17.73 -27.36 5.31
C GLU A 346 19.01 -28.17 5.51
N LYS A 347 18.88 -29.42 5.97
CA LYS A 347 20.02 -30.34 6.08
C LYS A 347 20.64 -30.54 4.69
N ASN A 348 21.96 -30.47 4.60
CA ASN A 348 22.75 -30.60 3.36
C ASN A 348 22.58 -29.45 2.34
N ARG A 349 22.14 -28.27 2.77
CA ARG A 349 22.14 -27.05 1.95
C ARG A 349 22.90 -25.93 2.63
N THR A 350 23.48 -25.06 1.82
CA THR A 350 24.10 -23.82 2.29
C THR A 350 23.11 -22.68 2.05
N CYS A 351 22.77 -21.95 3.10
CA CYS A 351 21.93 -20.76 3.01
C CYS A 351 22.78 -19.48 3.10
N GLY A 352 22.42 -18.46 2.34
CA GLY A 352 23.13 -17.19 2.24
C GLY A 352 22.68 -16.13 3.26
N GLY A 353 21.71 -16.45 4.11
CA GLY A 353 21.37 -15.60 5.25
C GLY A 353 22.41 -15.73 6.37
N GLN A 354 22.20 -14.94 7.42
CA GLN A 354 23.15 -14.88 8.53
C GLN A 354 23.34 -16.22 9.22
N ASN A 355 24.57 -16.51 9.68
CA ASN A 355 24.94 -17.76 10.36
C ASN A 355 24.60 -19.01 9.54
N GLY A 356 24.61 -18.88 8.21
CA GLY A 356 24.22 -19.95 7.29
C GLY A 356 22.74 -20.34 7.37
N GLN A 357 21.87 -19.44 7.85
CA GLN A 357 20.42 -19.65 7.98
C GLN A 357 19.64 -18.93 6.87
N LYS A 358 18.31 -19.08 6.85
CA LYS A 358 17.43 -18.33 5.95
C LYS A 358 16.88 -17.09 6.66
N PHE A 359 16.66 -15.99 5.95
CA PHE A 359 15.89 -14.87 6.51
C PHE A 359 14.41 -15.23 6.70
N SER A 360 13.82 -14.72 7.77
CA SER A 360 12.40 -14.89 8.10
C SER A 360 11.86 -13.62 8.77
N ALA A 361 10.55 -13.54 8.95
CA ALA A 361 9.90 -12.49 9.71
C ALA A 361 8.75 -13.08 10.52
N SER A 362 8.38 -12.40 11.61
CA SER A 362 7.29 -12.85 12.48
C SER A 362 6.53 -11.70 13.14
N MET A 363 5.29 -12.01 13.51
CA MET A 363 4.46 -11.20 14.41
C MET A 363 4.17 -12.01 15.66
N ASN A 364 4.47 -11.47 16.85
CA ASN A 364 4.37 -12.19 18.13
C ASN A 364 5.00 -13.59 18.10
N ASN A 365 6.17 -13.73 17.48
CA ASN A 365 6.89 -14.99 17.32
C ASN A 365 6.15 -16.06 16.49
N HIS A 366 5.17 -15.66 15.66
CA HIS A 366 4.56 -16.51 14.64
C HIS A 366 5.05 -16.04 13.27
N SER A 367 5.82 -16.88 12.58
CA SER A 367 6.22 -16.64 11.20
C SER A 367 5.12 -17.15 10.27
N PHE A 368 4.44 -16.27 9.55
CA PHE A 368 3.25 -16.65 8.80
C PHE A 368 3.60 -17.56 7.61
N GLN A 369 2.95 -18.71 7.53
CA GLN A 369 3.08 -19.62 6.39
C GLN A 369 1.77 -19.65 5.60
N PHE A 370 1.83 -19.43 4.28
CA PHE A 370 0.65 -19.57 3.42
C PHE A 370 0.16 -21.03 3.43
N PRO A 371 -1.17 -21.26 3.51
CA PRO A 371 -1.72 -22.59 3.32
C PRO A 371 -1.51 -23.06 1.87
N THR A 372 -1.42 -24.38 1.67
CA THR A 372 -1.10 -24.97 0.36
C THR A 372 -2.30 -25.61 -0.35
N LYS A 373 -3.39 -25.89 0.38
CA LYS A 373 -4.54 -26.62 -0.16
C LYS A 373 -5.71 -25.72 -0.55
N LEU A 374 -6.13 -24.84 0.37
CA LEU A 374 -7.26 -23.93 0.21
C LEU A 374 -6.87 -22.55 0.73
N SER A 375 -7.55 -21.51 0.24
CA SER A 375 -7.46 -20.21 0.87
C SER A 375 -8.12 -20.22 2.25
N MET A 376 -7.65 -19.35 3.15
CA MET A 376 -8.18 -19.30 4.52
C MET A 376 -9.66 -18.89 4.57
N LEU A 377 -10.09 -17.99 3.68
CA LEU A 377 -11.50 -17.59 3.56
C LEU A 377 -12.38 -18.73 3.05
N GLU A 378 -11.90 -19.49 2.06
CA GLU A 378 -12.60 -20.67 1.56
C GLU A 378 -12.71 -21.76 2.64
N ALA A 379 -11.61 -22.02 3.36
CA ALA A 379 -11.61 -22.95 4.47
C ALA A 379 -12.55 -22.50 5.61
N PHE A 380 -12.61 -21.19 5.89
CA PHE A 380 -13.58 -20.63 6.83
C PHE A 380 -15.02 -20.83 6.35
N PHE A 381 -15.32 -20.49 5.09
CA PHE A 381 -16.67 -20.53 4.53
C PHE A 381 -17.22 -21.96 4.47
N PHE A 382 -16.41 -22.92 4.04
CA PHE A 382 -16.78 -24.33 3.95
C PHE A 382 -16.47 -25.15 5.22
N ASN A 383 -16.05 -24.49 6.32
CA ASN A 383 -15.74 -25.11 7.60
C ASN A 383 -14.70 -26.27 7.49
N VAL A 384 -13.68 -26.08 6.66
CA VAL A 384 -12.60 -27.05 6.45
C VAL A 384 -11.54 -26.91 7.54
N LYS A 385 -11.27 -28.00 8.25
CA LYS A 385 -10.27 -28.06 9.33
C LYS A 385 -8.85 -28.28 8.79
N GLY A 386 -7.85 -27.89 9.56
CA GLY A 386 -6.43 -28.14 9.27
C GLY A 386 -5.77 -27.17 8.30
N ILE A 387 -6.44 -26.07 7.92
CA ILE A 387 -5.89 -25.03 7.04
C ILE A 387 -5.25 -23.89 7.84
N TYR A 388 -5.89 -23.46 8.93
CA TYR A 388 -5.40 -22.42 9.82
C TYR A 388 -5.87 -22.68 11.25
N THR A 389 -5.22 -22.03 12.22
CA THR A 389 -5.60 -22.03 13.64
C THR A 389 -6.09 -20.64 14.05
N THR A 390 -6.86 -20.53 15.13
CA THR A 390 -7.46 -19.27 15.62
C THR A 390 -6.78 -18.71 16.87
N ASP A 391 -5.55 -19.15 17.12
CA ASP A 391 -4.77 -18.95 18.34
C ASP A 391 -3.69 -17.86 18.21
N PHE A 392 -3.81 -16.93 17.25
CA PHE A 392 -2.84 -15.84 17.15
C PHE A 392 -2.84 -15.01 18.45
N PRO A 393 -1.69 -14.85 19.12
CA PRO A 393 -1.67 -14.32 20.47
C PRO A 393 -1.83 -12.79 20.49
N ASN A 394 -2.63 -12.30 21.44
CA ASN A 394 -2.79 -10.86 21.68
C ASN A 394 -1.52 -10.20 22.26
N LYS A 395 -0.55 -10.96 22.76
CA LYS A 395 0.72 -10.44 23.32
C LYS A 395 1.88 -11.32 22.86
N PRO A 396 3.12 -10.81 22.76
CA PRO A 396 4.27 -11.64 22.46
C PRO A 396 4.45 -12.68 23.58
N PRO A 397 4.80 -13.93 23.22
CA PRO A 397 4.95 -15.01 24.20
C PRO A 397 6.10 -14.75 25.18
N VAL A 398 7.10 -13.97 24.76
CA VAL A 398 8.26 -13.59 25.59
C VAL A 398 8.36 -12.08 25.64
N LYS A 399 8.51 -11.55 26.86
CA LYS A 399 8.77 -10.13 27.10
C LYS A 399 10.26 -9.89 27.29
N PHE A 400 10.80 -8.91 26.59
CA PHE A 400 12.18 -8.46 26.69
C PHE A 400 12.25 -6.98 26.32
N ASP A 401 13.41 -6.35 26.47
CA ASP A 401 13.63 -5.01 25.93
C ASP A 401 13.72 -5.06 24.40
N TYR A 402 12.56 -4.90 23.75
CA TYR A 402 12.41 -4.96 22.29
C TYR A 402 13.32 -3.99 21.51
N THR A 403 13.89 -2.99 22.17
CA THR A 403 14.65 -1.90 21.54
C THR A 403 16.14 -1.96 21.78
N ASN A 404 16.58 -2.77 22.73
CA ASN A 404 17.97 -2.93 23.09
C ASN A 404 18.77 -3.42 21.88
N THR A 405 19.90 -2.80 21.58
CA THR A 405 20.78 -3.22 20.48
C THR A 405 21.50 -4.54 20.74
N THR A 406 21.72 -4.88 22.02
CA THR A 406 22.41 -6.12 22.43
C THR A 406 21.58 -7.37 22.17
N ASN A 407 20.26 -7.19 22.11
CA ASN A 407 19.28 -8.14 21.60
C ASN A 407 19.41 -8.25 20.07
N SER A 408 20.60 -8.47 19.54
CA SER A 408 20.81 -8.73 18.12
C SER A 408 21.39 -10.11 17.91
N ASN A 409 22.19 -10.61 18.86
CA ASN A 409 22.88 -11.88 18.71
C ASN A 409 22.34 -13.00 19.61
N ASN A 410 21.33 -12.70 20.43
CA ASN A 410 20.64 -13.69 21.25
C ASN A 410 19.76 -14.62 20.38
N THR A 411 20.27 -15.84 20.20
CA THR A 411 19.73 -16.92 19.38
C THR A 411 18.33 -17.38 19.80
N ALA A 412 17.96 -17.21 21.07
CA ALA A 412 16.64 -17.60 21.58
C ALA A 412 15.50 -16.74 21.00
N LEU A 413 15.82 -15.57 20.44
CA LEU A 413 14.86 -14.62 19.89
C LEU A 413 14.94 -14.50 18.35
N LEU A 414 15.88 -15.21 17.71
CA LEU A 414 16.07 -15.17 16.26
C LEU A 414 15.09 -16.08 15.51
N PHE A 415 14.68 -17.19 16.09
CA PHE A 415 13.89 -18.21 15.40
C PHE A 415 12.44 -18.19 15.85
N ALA A 416 11.55 -17.90 14.89
CA ALA A 416 10.10 -17.96 15.10
C ALA A 416 9.53 -19.20 14.40
N PRO A 417 8.66 -20.00 15.06
CA PRO A 417 7.99 -21.12 14.42
C PRO A 417 7.09 -20.66 13.26
N LYS A 418 7.11 -21.41 12.15
CA LYS A 418 6.17 -21.23 11.04
C LYS A 418 4.77 -21.64 11.49
N ARG A 419 3.79 -20.75 11.30
CA ARG A 419 2.39 -20.95 11.70
C ARG A 419 1.43 -20.27 10.74
N THR A 420 0.27 -20.88 10.52
CA THR A 420 -0.87 -20.27 9.83
C THR A 420 -1.96 -19.98 10.86
N SER A 421 -1.76 -18.93 11.66
CA SER A 421 -2.64 -18.58 12.79
C SER A 421 -3.35 -17.24 12.56
N VAL A 422 -4.63 -17.15 12.92
CA VAL A 422 -5.44 -15.93 12.85
C VAL A 422 -5.95 -15.50 14.22
N LYS A 423 -6.28 -14.22 14.34
CA LYS A 423 -7.08 -13.69 15.43
C LYS A 423 -8.53 -13.54 14.93
N LYS A 424 -9.47 -14.23 15.58
CA LYS A 424 -10.90 -14.02 15.36
C LYS A 424 -11.36 -12.83 16.21
N ALA A 425 -12.06 -11.89 15.59
CA ALA A 425 -12.68 -10.77 16.28
C ALA A 425 -13.89 -10.28 15.48
N TYR A 426 -14.98 -9.99 16.16
CA TYR A 426 -16.22 -9.49 15.57
C TYR A 426 -16.93 -8.56 16.55
N GLY A 427 -17.33 -7.38 16.08
CA GLY A 427 -17.98 -6.36 16.90
C GLY A 427 -17.08 -5.67 17.91
N SER A 428 -15.79 -6.01 17.96
CA SER A 428 -14.84 -5.49 18.95
C SER A 428 -14.04 -4.30 18.43
N CYS A 429 -13.85 -3.29 19.27
CA CYS A 429 -12.82 -2.29 19.13
C CYS A 429 -11.49 -2.86 19.63
N ILE A 430 -10.56 -3.09 18.71
CA ILE A 430 -9.23 -3.61 19.05
C ILE A 430 -8.21 -2.49 18.99
N VAL A 431 -7.41 -2.38 20.05
CA VAL A 431 -6.21 -1.55 20.06
C VAL A 431 -4.98 -2.42 19.83
N ILE A 432 -4.27 -2.16 18.74
CA ILE A 432 -3.03 -2.84 18.37
C ILE A 432 -1.86 -1.90 18.62
N TRP A 433 -1.02 -2.29 19.57
CA TRP A 433 0.29 -1.71 19.82
C TRP A 433 1.32 -2.50 19.03
N THR A 434 1.90 -1.94 17.98
CA THR A 434 3.03 -2.60 17.30
C THR A 434 4.34 -2.11 17.88
N SER A 435 5.30 -3.02 18.05
CA SER A 435 6.67 -2.67 18.42
C SER A 435 7.63 -3.38 17.48
N THR A 436 8.49 -2.62 16.80
CA THR A 436 9.57 -3.21 16.01
C THR A 436 10.66 -3.73 16.95
N CYS A 437 10.97 -5.02 16.90
CA CYS A 437 12.11 -5.57 17.60
C CYS A 437 13.39 -5.22 16.83
N ARG A 438 14.41 -4.70 17.52
CA ARG A 438 15.70 -4.37 16.88
C ARG A 438 16.64 -5.58 17.00
N TRP A 439 16.93 -6.26 15.89
CA TRP A 439 17.80 -7.45 15.83
C TRP A 439 18.74 -7.46 14.62
N VAL A 440 19.99 -7.88 14.84
CA VAL A 440 21.20 -8.04 13.99
C VAL A 440 21.54 -6.86 13.12
N TRP A 441 20.55 -6.35 12.42
CA TRP A 441 20.68 -5.27 11.53
C TRP A 441 19.44 -4.41 11.65
N PRO A 442 19.60 -3.09 11.59
CA PRO A 442 18.46 -2.21 11.62
C PRO A 442 17.51 -2.65 10.50
N PRO A 443 16.22 -2.85 10.80
CA PRO A 443 15.29 -3.20 9.75
C PRO A 443 15.37 -2.12 8.68
N PRO A 444 15.22 -2.45 7.38
CA PRO A 444 15.00 -1.44 6.37
C PRO A 444 13.96 -0.47 6.92
N SER A 445 14.20 0.83 6.81
CA SER A 445 13.29 1.90 7.24
C SER A 445 11.84 1.70 6.76
N TRP A 446 11.65 0.96 5.68
CA TRP A 446 10.35 0.48 5.21
C TRP A 446 9.58 -0.29 6.29
N LEU A 447 10.24 -1.15 7.10
CA LEU A 447 9.62 -1.89 8.22
C LEU A 447 9.12 -0.97 9.34
N ARG A 448 9.80 0.17 9.54
CA ARG A 448 9.35 1.18 10.51
C ARG A 448 8.14 1.94 10.00
N MET A 449 7.79 1.81 8.72
CA MET A 449 6.81 2.64 8.02
C MET A 449 5.58 1.87 7.53
N ALA A 450 5.77 0.63 7.11
CA ALA A 450 4.79 -0.25 6.52
C ALA A 450 4.29 -1.26 7.55
N LEU A 451 3.43 -0.79 8.46
CA LEU A 451 2.52 -1.68 9.17
C LEU A 451 1.15 -1.01 9.16
N LEU A 452 0.26 -1.70 8.44
CA LEU A 452 -1.17 -1.48 8.25
C LEU A 452 -1.51 -0.37 7.23
N PRO A 453 -2.32 -0.66 6.19
CA PRO A 453 -3.21 0.34 5.60
C PRO A 453 -3.93 1.03 6.75
N LEU A 454 -4.14 2.34 6.68
CA LEU A 454 -4.96 3.05 7.66
C LEU A 454 -6.37 2.44 7.67
N LEU A 455 -6.58 1.39 8.47
CA LEU A 455 -7.87 0.80 8.76
C LEU A 455 -8.64 1.78 9.63
N ARG A 456 -9.11 2.85 8.98
CA ARG A 456 -10.18 3.76 9.42
C ARG A 456 -10.30 3.92 10.93
N CYS A 457 -9.21 4.34 11.55
CA CYS A 457 -9.29 5.11 12.76
C CYS A 457 -8.84 6.52 12.45
N PRO A 458 -9.51 7.53 13.04
CA PRO A 458 -9.12 8.92 12.86
C PRO A 458 -7.63 9.05 13.12
N LEU A 459 -6.95 9.78 12.23
CA LEU A 459 -5.58 10.22 12.40
C LEU A 459 -5.52 11.13 13.63
N HIS A 460 -5.53 10.52 14.81
CA HIS A 460 -4.79 10.95 15.98
C HIS A 460 -3.61 10.00 16.11
N ARG A 461 -2.74 9.99 15.09
CA ARG A 461 -1.41 9.41 15.25
C ARG A 461 -0.55 10.46 15.98
N LYS A 462 0.03 10.08 17.11
CA LYS A 462 1.38 10.57 17.45
C LYS A 462 2.35 9.62 16.76
N ILE A 463 2.84 9.99 15.58
CA ILE A 463 3.88 9.19 14.94
C ILE A 463 5.19 9.54 15.61
N PHE A 464 5.67 8.69 16.51
CA PHE A 464 7.01 8.83 17.08
C PHE A 464 8.04 8.28 16.08
N PRO A 465 9.27 8.83 16.02
CA PRO A 465 10.37 8.22 15.27
C PRO A 465 10.91 6.96 15.98
N SER A 466 10.39 6.63 17.17
CA SER A 466 10.80 5.50 17.99
C SER A 466 9.73 4.40 18.04
N VAL A 467 10.10 3.23 17.51
CA VAL A 467 9.76 1.84 17.87
C VAL A 467 8.28 1.42 18.00
N ARG A 468 7.39 2.19 18.63
CA ARG A 468 6.02 1.79 18.94
C ARG A 468 4.99 2.57 18.14
N ARG A 469 4.00 1.87 17.59
CA ARG A 469 2.83 2.47 16.95
C ARG A 469 1.55 1.98 17.60
N LEU A 470 0.56 2.86 17.63
CA LEU A 470 -0.77 2.56 18.14
C LEU A 470 -1.79 2.65 17.01
N LEU A 471 -2.57 1.60 16.83
CA LEU A 471 -3.71 1.58 15.91
C LEU A 471 -4.97 1.18 16.67
N PHE A 472 -6.05 1.89 16.45
CA PHE A 472 -7.39 1.47 16.82
C PHE A 472 -8.04 0.84 15.57
N VAL A 473 -8.76 -0.25 15.72
CA VAL A 473 -9.48 -0.91 14.63
C VAL A 473 -10.87 -1.32 15.14
N PRO A 474 -11.94 -0.58 14.78
CA PRO A 474 -13.30 -1.02 15.05
C PRO A 474 -13.66 -2.14 14.06
N LEU A 475 -13.75 -3.38 14.54
CA LEU A 475 -14.07 -4.56 13.72
C LEU A 475 -15.59 -4.82 13.69
N HIS A 476 -16.34 -3.90 13.07
CA HIS A 476 -17.79 -4.08 12.87
C HIS A 476 -18.11 -4.88 11.58
N LYS A 477 -17.19 -5.70 11.08
CA LYS A 477 -17.27 -6.30 9.73
C LYS A 477 -16.81 -7.76 9.74
N PHE A 478 -17.53 -8.62 9.03
CA PHE A 478 -17.08 -9.97 8.67
C PHE A 478 -16.08 -9.90 7.52
N ILE A 479 -14.80 -9.68 7.82
CA ILE A 479 -13.72 -9.65 6.83
C ILE A 479 -12.45 -10.26 7.44
N LEU A 480 -11.78 -11.14 6.69
CA LEU A 480 -10.43 -11.60 7.02
C LEU A 480 -9.42 -10.51 6.64
N PHE A 481 -8.92 -9.77 7.63
CA PHE A 481 -7.92 -8.73 7.39
C PHE A 481 -6.51 -9.32 7.31
N VAL A 482 -5.77 -8.95 6.26
CA VAL A 482 -4.34 -9.22 6.17
C VAL A 482 -3.57 -8.07 6.81
N ILE A 483 -2.90 -8.36 7.93
CA ILE A 483 -1.92 -7.46 8.52
C ILE A 483 -0.54 -7.97 8.10
N ARG A 484 0.11 -7.26 7.18
CA ARG A 484 1.48 -7.56 6.73
C ARG A 484 2.27 -6.28 6.49
N ASP A 485 3.59 -6.42 6.46
CA ASP A 485 4.48 -5.35 6.01
C ASP A 485 4.45 -5.27 4.47
N SER A 486 4.01 -4.12 3.94
CA SER A 486 3.99 -3.83 2.49
C SER A 486 5.36 -3.53 1.89
N GLY A 487 6.44 -3.51 2.69
CA GLY A 487 7.84 -3.54 2.26
C GLY A 487 8.35 -4.96 1.96
N PHE A 488 7.67 -5.98 2.47
CA PHE A 488 7.94 -7.38 2.13
C PHE A 488 7.05 -7.80 0.96
N CYS A 489 7.55 -7.64 -0.27
CA CYS A 489 7.16 -8.57 -1.32
C CYS A 489 7.57 -9.97 -0.82
N SER A 490 6.68 -10.95 -0.92
CA SER A 490 6.73 -12.23 -0.20
C SER A 490 8.12 -12.85 -0.05
N SER A 491 8.54 -13.07 1.19
CA SER A 491 9.55 -14.07 1.54
C SER A 491 8.84 -15.10 2.41
N ASN A 492 8.44 -16.22 1.81
CA ASN A 492 7.78 -17.33 2.51
C ASN A 492 8.58 -18.61 2.40
#